data_AF-A0A5P8M3J0-F1
#
_entry.id   AF-A0A5P8M3J0-F1
#
_cell.length_a   1.000
_cell.length_b   1.000
_cell.length_c   1.000
_cell.angle_alpha   90.00
_cell.angle_beta   90.00
_cell.angle_gamma   90.00
#
_symmetry.space_group_name_H-M   'P 1'
#
loop_
_entity.id
_entity.type
_entity.pdbx_description
1 polymer ?
#
loop_
_entity_poly.entity_id
_entity_poly.type
_entity_poly.pdbx_seq_one_letter_code
_entity_poly.pdbx_strand_id
1 'polypeptide(L)'
;MDMTENEQVGIDAFLAENVADTKETKEVKFPRFKQPFVVEAVGADLAENLKKMATRRTKNKAGVITAQTDQDRYVDLLVVNALVTPDVNNAKLQKSWGTPGDPVATIKKMLKIGEYTDLALAVQEVSGFDADEDVDDLREQVKN
;
A
#
# COMPACT_ATOMS: atom_id res chain seq x y z
N MET A 1 -45.75 -20.20 6.94
CA MET A 1 -45.74 -18.76 7.27
C MET A 1 -44.94 -18.68 8.55
N ASP A 2 -43.67 -18.30 8.46
CA ASP A 2 -43.39 -16.88 8.37
C ASP A 2 -42.37 -16.50 7.29
N MET A 3 -42.63 -15.37 6.64
CA MET A 3 -41.77 -14.73 5.66
C MET A 3 -41.16 -13.49 6.33
N THR A 4 -39.82 -13.43 6.31
CA THR A 4 -39.02 -12.18 6.30
C THR A 4 -39.27 -11.16 7.41
N GLU A 5 -38.43 -11.17 8.44
CA GLU A 5 -37.94 -9.90 9.00
C GLU A 5 -36.63 -9.56 8.29
N ASN A 6 -36.76 -8.77 7.23
CA ASN A 6 -35.67 -8.01 6.66
C ASN A 6 -35.38 -6.88 7.68
N GLU A 7 -34.59 -7.19 8.71
CA GLU A 7 -34.13 -6.20 9.68
C GLU A 7 -33.26 -5.20 8.92
N GLN A 8 -33.86 -4.07 8.56
CA GLN A 8 -33.18 -3.00 7.84
C GLN A 8 -32.11 -2.47 8.79
N VAL A 9 -30.84 -2.84 8.56
CA VAL A 9 -29.71 -2.36 9.36
C VAL A 9 -29.76 -0.83 9.37
N GLY A 10 -29.94 -0.24 10.56
CA GLY A 10 -30.06 1.20 10.72
C GLY A 10 -28.77 1.92 10.32
N ILE A 11 -28.90 3.11 9.73
CA ILE A 11 -27.76 3.91 9.25
C ILE A 11 -26.73 4.20 10.36
N ASP A 12 -27.17 4.22 11.61
CA ASP A 12 -26.33 4.43 12.79
C ASP A 12 -25.17 3.44 12.87
N ALA A 13 -25.37 2.18 12.43
CA ALA A 13 -24.31 1.16 12.43
C ALA A 13 -23.12 1.49 11.51
N PHE A 14 -23.26 2.48 10.62
CA PHE A 14 -22.25 2.88 9.64
C PHE A 14 -21.68 4.27 9.90
N LEU A 15 -22.12 4.96 10.97
CA LEU A 15 -21.57 6.27 11.34
C LEU A 15 -20.14 6.12 11.85
N ALA A 16 -19.30 7.14 11.61
CA ALA A 16 -17.87 7.11 11.91
C ALA A 16 -17.58 6.85 13.40
N GLU A 17 -18.42 7.36 14.30
CA GLU A 17 -18.35 7.12 15.74
C GLU A 17 -18.70 5.68 16.16
N ASN A 18 -19.39 4.94 15.29
CA ASN A 18 -19.92 3.60 15.57
C ASN A 18 -19.16 2.48 14.85
N VAL A 19 -18.13 2.82 14.08
CA VAL A 19 -17.23 1.88 13.42
C VAL A 19 -15.82 1.98 14.02
N ALA A 20 -15.06 0.88 13.99
CA ALA A 20 -13.68 0.87 14.44
C ALA A 20 -12.82 1.78 13.55
N ASP A 21 -11.79 2.42 14.13
CA ASP A 21 -10.81 3.19 13.37
C ASP A 21 -10.07 2.25 12.40
N THR A 22 -9.89 2.71 11.17
CA THR A 22 -9.20 1.95 10.10
C THR A 22 -7.68 1.93 10.28
N LYS A 23 -7.14 2.58 11.32
CA LYS A 23 -5.71 2.68 11.61
C LYS A 23 -5.14 1.40 12.23
N GLU A 24 -5.24 0.31 11.50
CA GLU A 24 -4.57 -0.92 11.84
C GLU A 24 -3.08 -0.83 11.50
N THR A 25 -2.22 -1.34 12.37
CA THR A 25 -0.76 -1.34 12.15
C THR A 25 -0.20 -2.74 12.26
N LYS A 26 0.85 -3.03 11.48
CA LYS A 26 1.53 -4.33 11.47
C LYS A 26 3.04 -4.15 11.57
N GLU A 27 3.68 -4.94 12.44
CA GLU A 27 5.13 -5.03 12.54
C GLU A 27 5.70 -6.06 11.54
N VAL A 28 6.74 -5.68 10.81
CA VAL A 28 7.52 -6.55 9.92
C VAL A 28 8.96 -6.60 10.40
N LYS A 29 9.45 -7.81 10.72
CA LYS A 29 10.77 -8.01 11.36
C LYS A 29 11.76 -8.61 10.37
N PHE A 30 12.83 -7.86 10.10
CA PHE A 30 13.95 -8.32 9.29
C PHE A 30 15.20 -8.54 10.16
N PRO A 31 15.87 -9.71 10.10
CA PRO A 31 16.99 -10.03 11.00
C PRO A 31 18.17 -9.04 10.95
N ARG A 32 18.34 -8.30 9.84
CA ARG A 32 19.41 -7.32 9.65
C ARG A 32 19.18 -6.00 10.40
N PHE A 33 17.96 -5.73 10.85
CA PHE A 33 17.59 -4.47 11.49
C PHE A 33 17.36 -4.66 12.98
N LYS A 34 17.77 -3.68 13.78
CA LYS A 34 17.63 -3.72 15.25
C LYS A 34 16.22 -3.40 15.74
N GLN A 35 15.35 -2.92 14.85
CA GLN A 35 13.99 -2.49 15.12
C GLN A 35 13.09 -3.02 14.00
N PRO A 36 11.81 -3.33 14.28
CA PRO A 36 10.85 -3.70 13.26
C PRO A 36 10.55 -2.52 12.34
N PHE A 37 10.07 -2.84 11.14
CA PHE A 37 9.34 -1.93 10.30
C PHE A 37 7.88 -1.93 10.76
N VAL A 38 7.23 -0.78 10.73
CA VAL A 38 5.80 -0.66 11.08
C VAL A 38 5.08 -0.09 9.88
N VAL A 39 4.05 -0.80 9.41
CA VAL A 39 3.16 -0.35 8.34
C VAL A 39 1.76 -0.13 8.89
N GLU A 40 1.04 0.83 8.32
CA GLU A 40 -0.35 1.17 8.63
C GLU A 40 -1.25 0.86 7.43
N ALA A 41 -2.50 0.52 7.70
CA ALA A 41 -3.55 0.33 6.70
C ALA A 41 -3.69 1.56 5.79
N VAL A 42 -3.81 1.31 4.48
CA VAL A 42 -4.05 2.36 3.49
C VAL A 42 -5.54 2.42 3.20
N GLY A 43 -6.18 3.53 3.59
CA GLY A 43 -7.57 3.79 3.26
C GLY A 43 -7.83 3.94 1.75
N ALA A 44 -9.05 3.61 1.31
CA ALA A 44 -9.42 3.58 -0.11
C ALA A 44 -9.19 4.92 -0.85
N ASP A 45 -9.42 6.06 -0.21
CA ASP A 45 -9.20 7.39 -0.81
C ASP A 45 -7.70 7.65 -1.08
N LEU A 46 -6.83 7.31 -0.11
CA LEU A 46 -5.39 7.39 -0.31
C LEU A 46 -4.94 6.45 -1.43
N ALA A 47 -5.39 5.19 -1.41
CA ALA A 47 -5.09 4.21 -2.45
C ALA A 47 -5.50 4.71 -3.85
N GLU A 48 -6.69 5.30 -4.00
CA GLU A 48 -7.14 5.88 -5.27
C GLU A 48 -6.23 7.02 -5.74
N ASN A 49 -5.81 7.89 -4.83
CA ASN A 49 -4.92 9.00 -5.14
C ASN A 49 -3.52 8.52 -5.56
N LEU A 50 -2.97 7.52 -4.89
CA LEU A 50 -1.69 6.90 -5.27
C LEU A 50 -1.79 6.20 -6.63
N LYS A 51 -2.90 5.51 -6.91
CA LYS A 51 -3.16 4.90 -8.23
C LYS A 51 -3.23 5.93 -9.34
N LYS A 52 -3.87 7.09 -9.10
CA LYS A 52 -3.87 8.23 -10.04
C LYS A 52 -2.46 8.76 -10.27
N MET A 53 -1.64 8.89 -9.22
CA MET A 53 -0.23 9.31 -9.33
C MET A 53 0.63 8.33 -10.12
N ALA A 54 0.28 7.04 -10.10
CA ALA A 54 0.89 6.00 -10.90
C ALA A 54 0.28 5.86 -12.32
N THR A 55 -0.80 6.57 -12.63
CA THR A 55 -1.48 6.47 -13.92
C THR A 55 -1.04 7.58 -14.88
N ARG A 56 -0.45 7.20 -16.00
CA ARG A 56 -0.14 8.12 -17.10
C ARG A 56 -1.29 8.15 -18.09
N ARG A 57 -1.80 9.36 -18.37
CA ARG A 57 -2.74 9.60 -19.46
C ARG A 57 -1.99 10.10 -20.69
N THR A 58 -2.17 9.43 -21.82
CA THR A 58 -1.58 9.83 -23.10
C THR A 58 -2.70 10.03 -24.12
N LYS A 59 -2.52 11.01 -25.01
CA LYS A 59 -3.44 11.28 -26.11
C LYS A 59 -2.72 10.94 -27.40
N ASN A 60 -3.30 10.03 -28.20
CA ASN A 60 -2.71 9.70 -29.49
C ASN A 60 -3.03 10.77 -30.55
N LYS A 61 -2.42 10.65 -31.74
CA LYS A 61 -2.61 11.60 -32.86
C LYS A 61 -4.07 11.68 -33.34
N ALA A 62 -4.87 10.63 -33.15
CA ALA A 62 -6.29 10.58 -33.49
C ALA A 62 -7.19 11.19 -32.41
N GLY A 63 -6.61 11.69 -31.32
CA GLY A 63 -7.34 12.34 -30.23
C GLY A 63 -7.89 11.40 -29.16
N VAL A 64 -7.66 10.09 -29.27
CA VAL A 64 -8.06 9.09 -28.28
C VAL A 64 -7.16 9.22 -27.05
N ILE A 65 -7.78 9.28 -25.88
CA ILE A 65 -7.08 9.29 -24.59
C ILE A 65 -7.00 7.86 -24.06
N THR A 66 -5.79 7.41 -23.74
CA THR A 66 -5.54 6.14 -23.06
C THR A 66 -4.93 6.40 -21.69
N ALA A 67 -5.37 5.63 -20.69
CA ALA A 67 -4.81 5.65 -19.34
C ALA A 67 -4.08 4.33 -19.10
N GLN A 68 -2.84 4.42 -18.64
CA GLN A 68 -2.02 3.26 -18.30
C GLN A 68 -1.47 3.46 -16.88
N THR A 69 -1.82 2.55 -15.98
CA THR A 69 -1.27 2.50 -14.62
C THR A 69 0.05 1.77 -14.65
N ASP A 70 1.07 2.39 -14.09
CA ASP A 70 2.34 1.76 -13.75
C ASP A 70 2.16 1.04 -12.41
N GLN A 71 2.04 -0.30 -12.47
CA GLN A 71 1.74 -1.09 -11.28
C GLN A 71 2.91 -1.10 -10.29
N ASP A 72 4.15 -1.17 -10.77
CA ASP A 72 5.34 -1.12 -9.91
C ASP A 72 5.39 0.20 -9.14
N ARG A 73 5.14 1.31 -9.84
CA ARG A 73 5.06 2.62 -9.19
C ARG A 73 3.92 2.72 -8.20
N TYR A 74 2.78 2.09 -8.48
CA TYR A 74 1.66 2.08 -7.55
C TYR A 74 2.01 1.33 -6.26
N VAL A 75 2.64 0.15 -6.37
CA VAL A 75 3.12 -0.61 -5.21
C VAL A 75 4.18 0.17 -4.43
N ASP A 76 5.14 0.80 -5.11
CA ASP A 76 6.15 1.65 -4.48
C ASP A 76 5.53 2.79 -3.65
N LEU A 77 4.49 3.42 -4.21
CA LEU A 77 3.76 4.48 -3.54
C LEU A 77 2.98 3.96 -2.33
N LEU A 78 2.33 2.79 -2.44
CA LEU A 78 1.65 2.16 -1.31
C LEU A 78 2.63 1.88 -0.17
N VAL A 79 3.76 1.23 -0.45
CA VAL A 79 4.76 0.87 0.56
C VAL A 79 5.30 2.11 1.27
N VAL A 80 5.68 3.15 0.53
CA VAL A 80 6.24 4.39 1.12
C VAL A 80 5.22 5.13 1.98
N ASN A 81 3.96 5.18 1.57
CA ASN A 81 2.92 5.92 2.31
C ASN A 81 2.35 5.12 3.49
N ALA A 82 2.39 3.79 3.42
CA ALA A 82 2.00 2.92 4.53
C ALA A 82 3.07 2.83 5.62
N LEU A 83 4.33 3.16 5.32
CA LEU A 83 5.43 2.97 6.26
C LEU A 83 5.47 4.07 7.33
N VAL A 84 5.20 3.66 8.58
CA VAL A 84 5.25 4.51 9.77
C VAL A 84 6.65 4.53 10.39
N THR A 85 7.35 3.39 10.41
CA THR A 85 8.71 3.29 10.94
C THR A 85 9.54 2.34 10.09
N PRO A 86 10.75 2.73 9.65
CA PRO A 86 11.37 4.06 9.81
C PRO A 86 10.69 5.15 8.95
N ASP A 87 10.76 6.41 9.39
CA ASP A 87 10.35 7.56 8.56
C ASP A 87 11.29 7.70 7.34
N VAL A 88 10.79 7.31 6.17
CA VAL A 88 11.53 7.35 4.90
C VAL A 88 11.71 8.73 4.31
N ASN A 89 11.00 9.73 4.82
CA ASN A 89 11.23 11.13 4.48
C ASN A 89 12.35 11.76 5.31
N ASN A 90 12.90 11.03 6.29
CA ASN A 90 13.96 11.53 7.14
C ASN A 90 15.24 11.82 6.33
N ALA A 91 15.65 13.09 6.29
CA ALA A 91 16.80 13.53 5.50
C ALA A 91 18.12 12.84 5.90
N LYS A 92 18.31 12.49 7.18
CA LYS A 92 19.51 11.77 7.64
C LYS A 92 19.52 10.34 7.11
N LEU A 93 18.36 9.67 7.14
CA LEU A 93 18.20 8.32 6.59
C LEU A 93 18.46 8.32 5.09
N GLN A 94 17.78 9.18 4.33
CA GLN A 94 17.96 9.31 2.88
C GLN A 94 19.40 9.64 2.50
N LYS A 95 20.06 10.54 3.23
CA LYS A 95 21.48 10.86 3.02
C LYS A 95 22.38 9.65 3.28
N SER A 96 22.10 8.84 4.30
CA SER A 96 22.86 7.62 4.61
C SER A 96 22.78 6.58 3.50
N TRP A 97 21.67 6.54 2.75
CA TRP A 97 21.46 5.62 1.62
C TRP A 97 21.74 6.27 0.24
N GLY A 98 22.13 7.54 0.21
CA GLY A 98 22.42 8.28 -1.02
C GLY A 98 21.19 8.45 -1.91
N THR A 99 20.04 8.79 -1.31
CA THR A 99 18.73 8.93 -1.96
C THR A 99 17.99 10.20 -1.48
N PRO A 100 18.66 11.38 -1.49
CA PRO A 100 18.04 12.61 -1.00
C PRO A 100 16.81 12.99 -1.83
N GLY A 101 15.69 13.21 -1.15
CA GLY A 101 14.42 13.51 -1.79
C GLY A 101 13.74 12.32 -2.48
N ASP A 102 14.24 11.10 -2.29
CA ASP A 102 13.72 9.89 -2.93
C ASP A 102 13.42 8.80 -1.89
N PRO A 103 12.22 8.84 -1.26
CA PRO A 103 11.80 7.83 -0.29
C PRO A 103 11.72 6.42 -0.87
N VAL A 104 11.27 6.30 -2.13
CA VAL A 104 11.14 5.00 -2.82
C VAL A 104 12.52 4.37 -3.02
N ALA A 105 13.47 5.12 -3.56
CA ALA A 105 14.84 4.63 -3.71
C ALA A 105 15.50 4.34 -2.35
N THR A 106 15.15 5.10 -1.30
CA THR A 106 15.65 4.84 0.06
C THR A 106 15.23 3.45 0.53
N ILE A 107 13.97 3.07 0.37
CA ILE A 107 13.47 1.74 0.74
C ILE A 107 14.08 0.65 -0.14
N LYS A 108 14.10 0.84 -1.47
CA LYS A 108 14.66 -0.14 -2.40
C LYS A 108 16.16 -0.38 -2.23
N LYS A 109 16.93 0.62 -1.78
CA LYS A 109 18.35 0.43 -1.42
C LYS A 109 18.55 -0.22 -0.05
N MET A 110 17.61 0.01 0.86
CA MET A 110 17.69 -0.47 2.24
C MET A 110 17.35 -1.97 2.35
N LEU A 111 16.34 -2.42 1.62
CA LEU A 111 15.80 -3.77 1.68
C LEU A 111 16.31 -4.64 0.53
N LYS A 112 16.54 -5.93 0.81
CA LYS A 112 16.70 -6.95 -0.24
C LYS A 112 15.36 -7.15 -0.95
N ILE A 113 15.39 -7.70 -2.17
CA ILE A 113 14.17 -7.98 -2.95
C ILE A 113 13.11 -8.74 -2.15
N GLY A 114 13.47 -9.82 -1.46
CA GLY A 114 12.52 -10.58 -0.62
C GLY A 114 12.00 -9.79 0.58
N GLU A 115 12.86 -8.99 1.23
CA GLU A 115 12.43 -8.13 2.35
C GLU A 115 11.47 -7.03 1.86
N TYR A 116 11.68 -6.48 0.67
CA TYR A 116 10.76 -5.53 0.06
C TYR A 116 9.41 -6.19 -0.28
N THR A 117 9.43 -7.39 -0.85
CA THR A 117 8.21 -8.16 -1.14
C THR A 117 7.43 -8.46 0.14
N ASP A 118 8.09 -8.90 1.21
CA ASP A 118 7.45 -9.18 2.50
C ASP A 118 6.82 -7.91 3.09
N LEU A 119 7.49 -6.75 2.95
CA LEU A 119 6.93 -5.47 3.38
C LEU A 119 5.70 -5.06 2.56
N ALA A 120 5.74 -5.25 1.23
CA ALA A 120 4.62 -4.95 0.35
C ALA A 120 3.40 -5.85 0.59
N LEU A 121 3.63 -7.13 0.92
CA LEU A 121 2.58 -8.05 1.34
C LEU A 121 1.96 -7.62 2.67
N ALA A 122 2.78 -7.24 3.65
CA ALA A 122 2.29 -6.75 4.93
C ALA A 122 1.42 -5.49 4.79
N VAL A 123 1.73 -4.60 3.84
CA VAL A 123 0.91 -3.42 3.51
C VAL A 123 -0.45 -3.82 2.94
N GLN A 124 -0.51 -4.84 2.08
CA GLN A 124 -1.76 -5.33 1.51
C GLN A 124 -2.62 -6.00 2.58
N GLU A 125 -2.04 -6.89 3.38
CA GLU A 125 -2.73 -7.59 4.46
C GLU A 125 -3.32 -6.61 5.49
N VAL A 126 -2.54 -5.61 5.93
CA VAL A 126 -3.05 -4.61 6.90
C VAL A 126 -4.09 -3.68 6.29
N SER A 127 -4.12 -3.56 4.95
CA SER A 127 -5.13 -2.75 4.23
C SER A 127 -6.38 -3.56 3.85
N GLY A 128 -6.51 -4.81 4.32
CA GLY A 128 -7.70 -5.64 4.11
C GLY A 128 -7.76 -6.33 2.75
N PHE A 129 -6.63 -6.49 2.05
CA PHE A 129 -6.55 -7.39 0.90
C PHE A 129 -6.35 -8.83 1.40
N ASP A 130 -7.15 -9.77 0.88
CA ASP A 130 -7.05 -11.18 1.24
C ASP A 130 -5.71 -11.76 0.76
N ALA A 131 -4.90 -12.26 1.70
CA ALA A 131 -3.65 -12.95 1.40
C ALA A 131 -3.83 -14.23 0.58
N ASP A 132 -5.07 -14.74 0.47
CA ASP A 132 -5.36 -15.99 -0.22
C ASP A 132 -5.80 -15.82 -1.69
N GLU A 133 -6.19 -14.62 -2.14
CA GLU A 133 -6.61 -14.39 -3.54
C GLU A 133 -5.50 -13.80 -4.44
N ASP A 134 -4.47 -13.14 -3.90
CA ASP A 134 -3.51 -12.34 -4.70
C ASP A 134 -2.01 -12.70 -4.53
N VAL A 135 -1.65 -13.70 -3.70
CA VAL A 135 -0.23 -14.00 -3.42
C VAL A 135 0.50 -14.69 -4.59
N ASP A 136 -0.21 -15.42 -5.46
CA ASP A 136 0.41 -16.05 -6.64
C ASP A 136 0.81 -15.01 -7.71
N ASP A 137 -0.04 -14.00 -7.99
CA ASP A 137 0.23 -12.97 -9.00
C ASP A 137 1.39 -12.03 -8.61
N LEU A 138 1.55 -11.74 -7.31
CA LEU A 138 2.65 -10.90 -6.82
C LEU A 138 4.00 -11.62 -6.84
N ARG A 139 4.02 -12.93 -6.56
CA ARG A 139 5.25 -13.73 -6.60
C ARG A 139 5.74 -13.98 -8.03
N GLU A 140 4.85 -13.97 -9.02
CA GLU A 140 5.21 -14.08 -10.43
C GLU A 140 5.75 -12.77 -11.01
N GLN A 141 5.22 -11.61 -10.60
CA GLN A 141 5.70 -10.30 -11.08
C GLN A 141 7.12 -9.95 -10.60
N VAL A 142 7.52 -10.40 -9.40
CA VAL A 142 8.86 -10.12 -8.83
C VAL A 142 9.97 -11.02 -9.43
N LYS A 143 9.59 -12.07 -10.18
CA LYS A 143 10.54 -13.00 -10.82
C LYS A 143 10.89 -12.64 -12.27
N ASN A 144 10.22 -11.68 -12.90
CA ASN A 144 10.48 -11.25 -14.28
C ASN A 144 11.35 -9.99 -14.37
#